data_AF-A0A2E0RUM8-F1
#
_entry.id   AF-A0A2E0RUM8-F1
#
_cell.length_a   1.000
_cell.length_b   1.000
_cell.length_c   1.000
_cell.angle_alpha   90.00
_cell.angle_beta   90.00
_cell.angle_gamma   90.00
#
_symmetry.space_group_name_H-M   'P 1'
#
loop_
_entity.id
_entity.type
_entity.pdbx_description
1 polymer ?
#
loop_
_entity_poly.entity_id
_entity_poly.type
_entity_poly.pdbx_seq_one_letter_code
_entity_poly.pdbx_strand_id
1 'polypeptide(L)'
;MDARRSELVISPGGTLGIVELVDVCRAMYERNDALFRESGAWVTDEADPALQRWFAVGSHRHAWHAELWQDRLPQIPLDVGAPDAPPSTGGVDGYRAELNRLLADLDALESRIDPDLDPSTARVITLVRADLLDLLDRAPD
;
A
#
# COMPACT_ATOMS: atom_id res chain seq x y z
N MET A 1 -24.23 3.98 19.94
CA MET A 1 -23.55 2.68 19.80
C MET A 1 -22.16 3.03 19.29
N ASP A 2 -21.20 3.00 20.20
CA ASP A 2 -19.90 3.64 20.07
C ASP A 2 -18.97 2.70 19.30
N ALA A 3 -18.68 3.04 18.03
CA ALA A 3 -17.71 2.31 17.22
C ALA A 3 -16.33 2.67 17.74
N ARG A 4 -15.73 1.80 18.55
CA ARG A 4 -14.33 1.92 18.94
C ARG A 4 -13.51 1.93 17.66
N ARG A 5 -12.90 3.08 17.36
CA ARG A 5 -11.74 3.19 16.47
C ARG A 5 -10.70 2.21 16.99
N SER A 6 -10.46 1.13 16.26
CA SER A 6 -9.31 0.27 16.48
C SER A 6 -8.12 0.99 15.87
N GLU A 7 -7.54 1.94 16.61
CA GLU A 7 -6.18 2.38 16.33
C GLU A 7 -5.29 1.14 16.39
N LEU A 8 -4.53 0.90 15.32
CA LEU A 8 -3.53 -0.15 15.25
C LEU A 8 -2.48 0.15 16.33
N VAL A 9 -2.61 -0.45 17.51
CA VAL A 9 -1.62 -0.33 18.60
C VAL A 9 -0.46 -1.27 18.25
N ILE A 10 0.43 -0.78 17.39
CA ILE A 10 1.74 -1.36 17.19
C ILE A 10 2.56 -1.11 18.47
N SER A 11 2.94 -2.18 19.18
CA SER A 11 3.85 -2.05 20.32
C SER A 11 5.21 -1.54 19.83
N PRO A 12 5.79 -0.47 20.42
CA PRO A 12 7.06 0.06 19.96
C PRO A 12 8.21 -0.88 20.34
N GLY A 13 8.84 -1.49 19.32
CA GLY A 13 10.04 -2.32 19.43
C GLY A 13 9.78 -3.83 19.36
N GLY A 14 10.46 -4.51 18.43
CA GLY A 14 10.43 -5.96 18.25
C GLY A 14 9.92 -6.42 16.88
N THR A 15 10.28 -7.65 16.49
CA THR A 15 9.76 -8.34 15.30
C THR A 15 8.25 -8.52 15.41
N LEU A 16 7.54 -8.30 14.30
CA LEU A 16 6.09 -8.49 14.23
C LEU A 16 5.67 -9.93 14.55
N GLY A 17 4.66 -10.09 15.41
CA GLY A 17 3.96 -11.36 15.57
C GLY A 17 3.01 -11.65 14.40
N ILE A 18 2.57 -12.91 14.24
CA ILE A 18 1.75 -13.31 13.09
C ILE A 18 0.43 -12.53 12.96
N VAL A 19 -0.23 -12.19 14.08
CA VAL A 19 -1.47 -11.41 14.07
C VAL A 19 -1.22 -9.97 13.60
N GLU A 20 -0.16 -9.33 14.08
CA GLU A 20 0.19 -7.96 13.68
C GLU A 20 0.58 -7.91 12.20
N LEU A 21 1.24 -8.96 11.69
CA LEU A 21 1.59 -9.08 10.28
C LEU A 21 0.33 -9.17 9.40
N VAL A 22 -0.72 -9.86 9.83
CA VAL A 22 -1.99 -9.93 9.08
C VAL A 22 -2.61 -8.55 8.91
N ASP A 23 -2.67 -7.76 9.97
CA ASP A 23 -3.26 -6.43 9.93
C ASP A 23 -2.42 -5.49 9.04
N VAL A 24 -1.09 -5.62 9.08
CA VAL A 24 -0.19 -4.88 8.18
C VAL A 24 -0.42 -5.27 6.73
N CYS A 25 -0.42 -6.57 6.40
CA CYS A 25 -0.64 -7.04 5.04
C CYS A 25 -2.02 -6.60 4.52
N ARG A 26 -3.04 -6.61 5.38
CA ARG A 26 -4.38 -6.13 5.02
C ARG A 26 -4.37 -4.63 4.73
N ALA A 27 -3.79 -3.82 5.61
CA ALA A 27 -3.71 -2.38 5.40
C ALA A 27 -2.96 -2.03 4.11
N MET A 28 -1.87 -2.75 3.82
CA MET A 28 -1.12 -2.57 2.57
C MET A 28 -1.91 -3.00 1.33
N TYR A 29 -2.66 -4.11 1.42
CA TYR A 29 -3.58 -4.54 0.37
C TYR A 29 -4.64 -3.48 0.09
N GLU A 30 -5.39 -3.07 1.11
CA GLU A 30 -6.51 -2.12 0.99
C GLU A 30 -6.06 -0.78 0.43
N ARG A 31 -4.88 -0.30 0.88
CA ARG A 31 -4.32 0.95 0.41
C ARG A 31 -3.86 0.89 -1.05
N ASN A 32 -3.28 -0.22 -1.49
CA ASN A 32 -2.91 -0.39 -2.90
C ASN A 32 -4.13 -0.60 -3.79
N ASP A 33 -5.14 -1.35 -3.36
CA ASP A 33 -6.40 -1.50 -4.09
C ASP A 33 -7.15 -0.15 -4.24
N ALA A 34 -7.14 0.67 -3.20
CA ALA A 34 -7.64 2.03 -3.25
C ALA A 34 -6.92 2.91 -4.29
N LEU A 35 -5.58 2.93 -4.23
CA LEU A 35 -4.76 3.70 -5.16
C LEU A 35 -4.90 3.22 -6.60
N PHE A 36 -5.06 1.92 -6.81
CA PHE A 36 -5.37 1.34 -8.13
C PHE A 36 -6.64 1.96 -8.71
N ARG A 37 -7.73 1.97 -7.94
CA ARG A 37 -9.03 2.52 -8.37
C ARG A 37 -8.96 4.03 -8.57
N GLU A 38 -8.33 4.76 -7.65
CA GLU A 38 -8.25 6.22 -7.73
C GLU A 38 -7.41 6.67 -8.93
N SER A 39 -6.20 6.13 -9.08
CA SER A 39 -5.34 6.45 -10.22
C SER A 39 -5.96 6.00 -11.55
N GLY A 40 -6.66 4.87 -11.58
CA GLY A 40 -7.41 4.42 -12.76
C GLY A 40 -8.54 5.37 -13.16
N ALA A 41 -9.22 6.00 -12.18
CA ALA A 41 -10.23 7.02 -12.45
C ALA A 41 -9.60 8.29 -13.03
N TRP A 42 -8.44 8.74 -12.53
CA TRP A 42 -7.79 9.94 -13.07
C TRP A 42 -7.30 9.78 -14.51
N VAL A 43 -6.95 8.56 -14.94
CA VAL A 43 -6.55 8.31 -16.34
C VAL A 43 -7.65 8.76 -17.32
N THR A 44 -8.93 8.59 -16.97
CA THR A 44 -10.03 8.95 -17.88
C THR A 44 -10.26 10.46 -17.99
N ASP A 45 -9.86 11.21 -16.96
CA ASP A 45 -10.18 12.63 -16.82
C ASP A 45 -8.96 13.54 -17.06
N GLU A 46 -7.75 12.98 -17.10
CA GLU A 46 -6.49 13.70 -17.31
C GLU A 46 -6.26 14.05 -18.79
N ALA A 47 -5.98 15.33 -19.05
CA ALA A 47 -5.77 15.86 -20.39
C ALA A 47 -4.29 15.88 -20.81
N ASP A 48 -3.37 15.96 -19.84
CA ASP A 48 -1.93 15.87 -20.11
C ASP A 48 -1.53 14.41 -20.38
N PRO A 49 -1.03 14.07 -21.60
CA PRO A 49 -0.65 12.70 -21.94
C PRO A 49 0.48 12.11 -21.07
N ALA A 50 1.36 12.96 -20.51
CA ALA A 50 2.43 12.51 -19.63
C ALA A 50 1.87 12.11 -18.26
N LEU A 51 1.01 12.94 -17.67
CA LEU A 51 0.32 12.63 -16.42
C LEU A 51 -0.63 11.44 -16.57
N GLN A 52 -1.39 11.39 -17.67
CA GLN A 52 -2.28 10.26 -17.97
C GLN A 52 -1.50 8.94 -18.04
N ARG A 53 -0.34 8.92 -18.72
CA ARG A 53 0.52 7.73 -18.77
C ARG A 53 1.06 7.38 -17.40
N TRP A 54 1.48 8.37 -16.62
CA TRP A 54 2.01 8.15 -15.27
C TRP A 54 0.96 7.54 -14.34
N PHE A 55 -0.28 8.05 -14.35
CA PHE A 55 -1.40 7.46 -13.61
C PHE A 55 -1.74 6.05 -14.09
N ALA A 56 -1.70 5.77 -15.39
CA ALA A 56 -1.98 4.43 -15.91
C ALA A 56 -0.93 3.42 -15.44
N VAL A 57 0.36 3.78 -15.48
CA VAL A 57 1.44 2.95 -14.94
C VAL A 57 1.28 2.75 -13.43
N GLY A 58 1.01 3.82 -12.69
CA GLY A 58 0.75 3.76 -11.25
C GLY A 58 -0.40 2.82 -10.91
N SER A 59 -1.52 2.92 -11.63
CA SER A 59 -2.70 2.06 -11.48
C SER A 59 -2.35 0.58 -11.64
N HIS A 60 -1.68 0.21 -12.74
CA HIS A 60 -1.27 -1.18 -12.95
C HIS A 60 -0.31 -1.71 -11.88
N ARG A 61 0.64 -0.88 -11.41
CA ARG A 61 1.54 -1.26 -10.31
C ARG A 61 0.79 -1.46 -9.00
N HIS A 62 -0.14 -0.57 -8.67
CA HIS A 62 -0.94 -0.69 -7.45
C HIS A 62 -1.86 -1.92 -7.47
N ALA A 63 -2.41 -2.30 -8.63
CA ALA A 63 -3.15 -3.55 -8.76
C ALA A 63 -2.25 -4.75 -8.43
N TRP A 64 -1.06 -4.82 -9.02
CA TRP A 64 -0.09 -5.87 -8.73
C TRP A 64 0.38 -5.89 -7.27
N HIS A 65 0.64 -4.71 -6.69
CA HIS A 65 1.00 -4.62 -5.27
C HIS A 65 -0.12 -5.14 -4.37
N ALA A 66 -1.38 -4.83 -4.67
CA ALA A 66 -2.53 -5.34 -3.92
C ALA A 66 -2.54 -6.87 -3.95
N GLU A 67 -2.34 -7.49 -5.11
CA GLU A 67 -2.23 -8.96 -5.23
C GLU A 67 -1.10 -9.53 -4.37
N LEU A 68 0.09 -8.93 -4.40
CA LEU A 68 1.23 -9.37 -3.57
C LEU A 68 0.92 -9.35 -2.07
N TRP A 69 0.22 -8.31 -1.60
CA TRP A 69 -0.16 -8.18 -0.19
C TRP A 69 -1.32 -9.10 0.18
N GLN A 70 -2.28 -9.29 -0.73
CA GLN A 70 -3.39 -10.22 -0.53
C GLN A 70 -2.91 -11.66 -0.39
N ASP A 71 -1.93 -12.07 -1.20
CA ASP A 71 -1.31 -13.40 -1.13
C ASP A 71 -0.60 -13.67 0.21
N ARG A 72 -0.39 -12.62 1.03
CA ARG A 72 0.18 -12.72 2.37
C ARG A 72 -0.85 -12.92 3.47
N LEU A 73 -2.12 -12.69 3.18
CA LEU A 73 -3.19 -12.93 4.15
C LEU A 73 -3.41 -14.44 4.36
N PRO A 74 -3.61 -14.88 5.61
CA PRO A 74 -3.90 -16.27 5.91
C PRO A 74 -5.25 -16.67 5.30
N GLN A 75 -5.32 -17.89 4.75
CA GLN A 75 -6.52 -18.47 4.13
C GLN A 75 -7.57 -18.94 5.15
N ILE A 76 -7.60 -18.35 6.34
CA ILE A 76 -8.54 -18.69 7.42
C ILE A 76 -9.63 -17.60 7.42
N PRO A 77 -10.92 -17.94 7.62
CA PRO A 77 -11.97 -16.94 7.75
C PRO A 77 -11.68 -16.07 8.97
N LEU A 78 -11.16 -14.88 8.74
CA LEU A 78 -11.10 -13.83 9.75
C LEU A 78 -12.43 -13.08 9.64
N ASP A 79 -13.06 -12.82 10.78
CA ASP A 79 -14.25 -11.95 10.84
C ASP A 79 -13.77 -10.52 10.59
N VAL A 80 -13.85 -10.09 9.34
CA VAL A 80 -13.31 -8.81 8.87
C VAL A 80 -14.41 -7.78 8.69
N GLY A 81 -14.28 -6.67 9.42
CA GLY A 81 -15.08 -5.47 9.19
C GLY A 81 -14.85 -4.91 7.78
N ALA A 82 -15.78 -4.08 7.32
CA ALA A 82 -15.65 -3.42 6.02
C ALA A 82 -14.39 -2.55 5.99
N PRO A 83 -13.65 -2.52 4.87
CA PRO A 83 -12.50 -1.64 4.71
C PRO A 83 -12.94 -0.18 4.87
N ASP A 84 -12.11 0.62 5.53
CA ASP A 84 -12.32 2.06 5.59
C ASP A 84 -12.24 2.65 4.18
N ALA A 85 -13.05 3.68 3.91
CA ALA A 85 -12.95 4.40 2.65
C ALA A 85 -11.54 5.01 2.55
N PRO A 86 -10.80 4.76 1.46
CA PRO A 86 -9.46 5.30 1.34
C PRO A 86 -9.50 6.83 1.28
N PRO A 87 -8.52 7.51 1.88
CA PRO A 87 -8.38 8.94 1.70
C PRO A 87 -8.12 9.24 0.21
N SER A 88 -8.91 10.14 -0.38
CA SER A 88 -8.62 10.63 -1.73
C SER A 88 -7.32 11.41 -1.70
N THR A 89 -6.44 11.10 -2.64
CA THR A 89 -5.12 11.73 -2.76
C THR A 89 -5.17 13.05 -3.52
N GLY A 90 -6.33 13.53 -3.98
CA GLY A 90 -6.50 14.93 -4.41
C GLY A 90 -5.72 15.36 -5.66
N GLY A 91 -5.38 14.42 -6.56
CA GLY A 91 -4.67 14.67 -7.82
C GLY A 91 -3.16 14.41 -7.73
N VAL A 92 -2.38 15.02 -8.63
CA VAL A 92 -0.93 14.75 -8.81
C VAL A 92 -0.13 14.93 -7.51
N ASP A 93 -0.24 16.09 -6.86
CA ASP A 93 0.60 16.42 -5.70
C ASP A 93 0.31 15.51 -4.50
N GLY A 94 -0.97 15.26 -4.23
CA GLY A 94 -1.29 14.38 -3.13
C GLY A 94 -1.05 12.90 -3.47
N TYR A 95 -1.07 12.51 -4.75
CA TYR A 95 -0.56 11.19 -5.15
C TYR A 95 0.94 11.06 -4.90
N ARG A 96 1.76 12.05 -5.29
CA ARG A 96 3.20 12.08 -4.95
C ARG A 96 3.42 12.01 -3.44
N ALA A 97 2.64 12.75 -2.65
CA ALA A 97 2.72 12.71 -1.20
C ALA A 97 2.35 11.32 -0.64
N GLU A 98 1.37 10.66 -1.25
CA GLU A 98 0.95 9.31 -0.87
C GLU A 98 2.02 8.26 -1.15
N LEU A 99 2.67 8.32 -2.32
CA LEU A 99 3.77 7.44 -2.69
C LEU A 99 4.94 7.59 -1.69
N ASN A 100 5.29 8.82 -1.31
CA ASN A 100 6.31 9.07 -0.30
C ASN A 100 5.91 8.52 1.09
N ARG A 101 4.63 8.63 1.47
CA ARG A 101 4.15 8.06 2.73
C ARG A 101 4.22 6.54 2.72
N LEU A 102 3.82 5.90 1.61
CA LEU A 102 3.96 4.45 1.43
C LEU A 102 5.42 4.00 1.56
N LEU A 103 6.37 4.73 0.95
CA LEU A 103 7.79 4.42 1.12
C LEU A 103 8.24 4.48 2.58
N ALA A 104 7.85 5.53 3.31
CA ALA A 104 8.17 5.65 4.73
C ALA A 104 7.56 4.51 5.57
N ASP A 105 6.32 4.11 5.27
CA ASP A 105 5.66 2.99 5.95
C ASP A 105 6.34 1.66 5.64
N LEU A 106 6.84 1.47 4.41
CA LEU A 106 7.62 0.29 4.02
C LEU A 106 9.01 0.25 4.68
N ASP A 107 9.67 1.39 4.87
CA ASP A 107 10.93 1.50 5.61
C ASP A 107 10.70 1.13 7.09
N ALA A 108 9.65 1.67 7.70
CA ALA A 108 9.27 1.34 9.07
C ALA A 108 8.94 -0.16 9.21
N LEU A 109 8.22 -0.72 8.24
CA LEU A 109 7.85 -2.14 8.23
C LEU A 109 9.07 -3.05 8.07
N GLU A 110 9.98 -2.74 7.13
CA GLU A 110 11.19 -3.53 6.89
C GLU A 110 12.01 -3.74 8.16
N SER A 111 12.15 -2.70 8.99
CA SER A 111 12.87 -2.78 10.26
C SER A 111 12.27 -3.75 11.29
N ARG A 112 11.05 -4.25 11.04
CA ARG A 112 10.27 -5.10 11.94
C ARG A 112 10.00 -6.50 11.41
N ILE A 113 10.43 -6.80 10.20
CA ILE A 113 10.34 -8.13 9.60
C ILE A 113 11.65 -8.88 9.86
N ASP A 114 11.53 -10.10 10.36
CA ASP A 114 12.65 -11.04 10.40
C ASP A 114 12.73 -11.77 9.05
N PRO A 115 13.74 -11.51 8.20
CA PRO A 115 13.83 -12.08 6.88
C PRO A 115 14.16 -13.58 6.87
N ASP A 116 14.71 -14.13 7.97
CA ASP A 116 14.97 -15.57 8.08
C ASP A 116 13.67 -16.34 8.40
N LEU A 117 12.76 -15.70 9.14
CA LEU A 117 11.45 -16.27 9.49
C LEU A 117 10.37 -16.02 8.44
N ASP A 118 10.36 -14.82 7.83
CA ASP A 118 9.41 -14.43 6.77
C ASP A 118 10.12 -13.77 5.57
N PRO A 119 10.86 -14.58 4.77
CA PRO A 119 11.54 -14.09 3.58
C PRO A 119 10.56 -13.61 2.49
N SER A 120 9.30 -14.06 2.53
CA SER A 120 8.30 -13.71 1.52
C SER A 120 7.82 -12.28 1.70
N THR A 121 7.48 -11.88 2.92
CA THR A 121 7.11 -10.49 3.22
C THR A 121 8.29 -9.54 2.98
N ALA A 122 9.50 -9.92 3.42
CA ALA A 122 10.70 -9.12 3.14
C ALA A 122 10.89 -8.87 1.63
N ARG A 123 10.70 -9.90 0.80
CA ARG A 123 10.77 -9.76 -0.66
C ARG A 123 9.67 -8.86 -1.23
N VAL A 124 8.43 -8.97 -0.75
CA VAL A 124 7.33 -8.09 -1.18
C VAL A 124 7.67 -6.63 -0.88
N ILE A 125 8.19 -6.33 0.31
CA ILE A 125 8.62 -4.97 0.68
C ILE A 125 9.67 -4.45 -0.30
N THR A 126 10.69 -5.24 -0.63
CA THR A 126 11.73 -4.85 -1.58
C THR A 126 11.16 -4.53 -2.96
N LEU A 127 10.27 -5.39 -3.48
CA LEU A 127 9.67 -5.21 -4.81
C LEU A 127 8.80 -3.96 -4.87
N VAL A 128 7.89 -3.81 -3.91
CA VAL A 128 6.98 -2.65 -3.86
C VAL A 128 7.78 -1.36 -3.69
N ARG A 129 8.80 -1.34 -2.83
CA ARG A 129 9.65 -0.16 -2.64
C ARG A 129 10.36 0.24 -3.94
N ALA A 130 10.96 -0.71 -4.64
CA ALA A 130 11.66 -0.43 -5.90
C ALA A 130 10.70 0.17 -6.95
N ASP A 131 9.49 -0.39 -7.07
CA ASP A 131 8.48 0.07 -8.02
C ASP A 131 7.94 1.47 -7.68
N LEU A 132 7.78 1.79 -6.38
CA LEU A 132 7.37 3.12 -5.93
C LEU A 132 8.45 4.18 -6.16
N LEU A 133 9.73 3.84 -5.91
CA LEU A 133 10.86 4.71 -6.20
C LEU A 133 10.97 5.01 -7.70
N ASP A 134 10.87 4.00 -8.56
CA ASP A 134 10.86 4.19 -10.01
C ASP A 134 9.63 5.00 -10.47
N LEU A 135 8.47 4.85 -9.82
CA LEU A 135 7.29 5.65 -10.16
C LEU A 135 7.48 7.13 -9.82
N LEU A 136 8.09 7.43 -8.67
CA LEU A 136 8.41 8.80 -8.25
C LEU A 136 9.49 9.43 -9.13
N ASP A 137 10.53 8.69 -9.51
CA ASP A 137 11.60 9.16 -10.40
C ASP A 137 11.07 9.53 -11.79
N ARG A 138 10.01 8.85 -12.24
CA ARG A 138 9.33 9.10 -13.52
C ARG A 138 8.16 10.07 -13.45
N ALA A 139 7.90 10.68 -12.28
CA ALA A 139 6.81 11.63 -12.15
C ALA A 139 7.04 12.80 -13.12
N PRO A 140 6.06 13.15 -13.99
CA PRO A 140 6.12 14.38 -14.79
C PRO A 140 6.25 15.58 -13.86
N ASP A 141 6.83 16.70 -14.30
CA ASP A 141 7.02 17.90 -13.46
C ASP A 141 5.69 18.51 -12.96
#